data_AF-A0A822XYB9-F1
#
_entry.id   AF-A0A822XYB9-F1
#
_cell.length_a   1.000
_cell.length_b   1.000
_cell.length_c   1.000
_cell.angle_alpha   90.00
_cell.angle_beta   90.00
_cell.angle_gamma   90.00
#
_symmetry.space_group_name_H-M   'P 1'
#
loop_
_entity.id
_entity.type
_entity.pdbx_description
1 polymer ?
#
loop_
_entity_poly.entity_id
_entity_poly.type
_entity_poly.pdbx_seq_one_letter_code
_entity_poly.pdbx_strand_id
1 'polypeptide(L)'
;MKDRYIGQSRGFGFITYANPLVVDKVIEENYVINGKQVEIKRTIPKVSVQSRDFKTKKIFVGGVPTTIAKDNFRKFSKYGKVVDHQIIHDLATNHSQGFGFIIFNSEQVVDDMLVTRVI
;
A
#
# COMPACT_ATOMS: atom_id res chain seq x y z
N MET A 1 -7.45 13.34 -0.39
CA MET A 1 -7.85 12.51 -1.55
C MET A 1 -9.38 12.56 -1.64
N LYS A 2 -9.95 12.93 -2.79
CA LYS A 2 -11.42 13.04 -2.96
C LYS A 2 -11.93 11.88 -3.78
N ASP A 3 -13.10 11.37 -3.43
CA ASP A 3 -13.82 10.41 -4.24
C ASP A 3 -14.18 11.04 -5.59
N ARG A 4 -13.90 10.32 -6.69
CA ARG A 4 -14.02 10.89 -8.04
C ARG A 4 -15.44 10.83 -8.60
N TYR A 5 -16.36 10.11 -7.95
CA TYR A 5 -17.76 10.01 -8.40
C TYR A 5 -18.69 10.97 -7.67
N ILE A 6 -18.40 11.32 -6.41
CA ILE A 6 -19.26 12.21 -5.58
C ILE A 6 -18.52 13.42 -5.00
N GLY A 7 -17.23 13.59 -5.31
CA GLY A 7 -16.41 14.73 -4.85
C GLY A 7 -16.14 14.76 -3.33
N GLN A 8 -16.70 13.81 -2.58
CA GLN A 8 -16.60 13.72 -1.14
C GLN A 8 -15.15 13.40 -0.74
N SER A 9 -14.59 14.18 0.20
CA SER A 9 -13.26 13.90 0.74
C SER A 9 -13.25 12.53 1.39
N ARG A 10 -12.26 11.69 1.04
CA ARG A 10 -12.07 10.37 1.65
C ARG A 10 -11.61 10.43 3.12
N GLY A 11 -11.62 11.62 3.74
CA GLY A 11 -11.26 11.84 5.13
C GLY A 11 -9.75 11.82 5.41
N PHE A 12 -8.90 11.61 4.41
CA PHE A 12 -7.45 11.63 4.54
C PHE A 12 -6.74 12.31 3.36
N GLY A 13 -5.50 12.72 3.60
CA GLY A 13 -4.60 13.34 2.63
C GLY A 13 -3.15 13.08 3.03
N PHE A 14 -2.24 13.41 2.12
CA PHE A 14 -0.80 13.30 2.36
C PHE A 14 -0.20 14.68 2.24
N ILE A 15 0.70 15.01 3.16
CA ILE A 15 1.46 16.25 3.17
C ILE A 15 2.93 15.86 3.11
N THR A 16 3.64 16.42 2.14
CA THR A 16 5.08 16.20 1.98
C THR A 16 5.79 17.49 2.38
N TYR A 17 6.59 17.41 3.43
CA TYR A 17 7.43 18.52 3.87
C TYR A 17 8.76 18.50 3.12
N ALA A 18 9.29 19.68 2.82
CA ALA A 18 10.61 19.82 2.22
C ALA A 18 11.73 19.40 3.18
N ASN A 19 11.55 19.65 4.48
CA ASN A 19 12.51 19.28 5.51
C ASN A 19 11.91 18.18 6.42
N PRO A 20 12.52 16.98 6.49
CA PRO A 20 12.03 15.89 7.32
C PRO A 20 12.10 16.19 8.82
N LEU A 21 12.97 17.10 9.27
CA LEU A 21 13.09 17.48 10.69
C LEU A 21 11.83 18.19 11.20
N VAL A 22 11.02 18.74 10.30
CA VAL A 22 9.76 19.42 10.64
C VAL A 22 8.65 18.41 10.92
N VAL A 23 8.77 17.19 10.39
CA VAL A 23 7.74 16.15 10.52
C VAL A 23 7.48 15.80 11.98
N ASP A 24 8.53 15.75 12.81
CA ASP A 24 8.39 15.40 14.23
C ASP A 24 7.61 16.42 15.01
N LYS A 25 7.89 17.71 14.79
CA LYS A 25 7.15 18.80 15.41
C LYS A 25 5.68 18.81 14.97
N VAL A 26 5.44 18.58 13.68
CA VAL A 26 4.08 18.58 13.11
C VAL A 26 3.24 17.40 13.60
N ILE A 27 3.84 16.29 14.01
CA ILE A 27 3.09 15.15 14.57
C ILE A 27 2.64 15.42 16.00
N GLU A 28 3.43 16.18 16.76
CA GLU A 28 3.14 16.50 18.17
C GLU A 28 2.07 17.60 18.31
N GLU A 29 1.85 18.40 17.27
CA GLU A 29 0.88 19.49 17.28
C GLU A 29 -0.56 19.03 16.92
N ASN A 30 -1.55 19.65 17.58
CA ASN A 30 -2.96 19.43 17.30
C ASN A 30 -3.46 20.42 16.26
N TYR A 31 -4.03 19.91 15.16
CA TYR A 31 -4.60 20.73 14.09
C TYR A 31 -6.10 20.53 13.97
N VAL A 32 -6.83 21.62 13.76
CA VAL A 32 -8.27 21.61 13.47
C VAL A 32 -8.48 22.20 12.08
N ILE A 33 -9.06 21.41 11.17
CA ILE A 33 -9.38 21.84 9.80
C ILE A 33 -10.90 21.79 9.63
N ASN A 34 -11.51 22.94 9.32
CA ASN A 34 -12.96 23.10 9.16
C ASN A 34 -13.77 22.61 10.38
N GLY A 35 -13.30 22.91 11.60
CA GLY A 35 -13.96 22.49 12.85
C GLY A 35 -13.76 21.01 13.21
N LYS A 36 -12.98 20.26 12.42
CA LYS A 36 -12.64 18.86 12.69
C LYS A 36 -11.17 18.72 13.07
N GLN A 37 -10.90 18.14 14.23
CA GLN A 37 -9.53 17.80 14.63
C GLN A 37 -8.98 16.71 13.70
N VAL A 38 -7.78 16.93 13.16
CA VAL A 38 -7.12 15.99 12.25
C VAL A 38 -6.04 15.21 12.99
N GLU A 39 -5.94 13.93 12.66
CA GLU A 39 -4.89 13.06 13.16
C GLU A 39 -3.72 13.05 12.17
N ILE A 40 -2.53 13.42 12.63
CA ILE A 40 -1.31 13.38 11.83
C ILE A 40 -0.49 12.16 12.26
N LYS A 41 -0.22 11.29 11.30
CA LYS A 41 0.65 10.11 11.49
C LYS A 41 1.79 10.21 10.50
N ARG A 42 3.02 9.81 10.90
CA ARG A 42 4.05 9.49 9.91
C ARG A 42 3.43 8.50 8.94
N THR A 43 3.46 8.83 7.66
CA THR A 43 3.07 7.86 6.64
C THR A 43 3.98 6.67 6.79
N ILE A 44 3.43 5.53 7.21
CA ILE A 44 4.09 4.26 7.01
C ILE A 44 4.07 4.11 5.48
N PRO A 45 5.20 4.12 4.76
CA PRO A 45 5.18 3.55 3.42
C PRO A 45 4.45 2.20 3.53
N LYS A 46 3.60 1.80 2.58
CA LYS A 46 2.78 0.56 2.65
C LYS A 46 3.58 -0.74 2.92
N VAL A 47 4.88 -0.64 3.07
CA VAL A 47 5.78 -1.59 3.68
C VAL A 47 6.62 -0.79 4.66
N SER A 48 6.70 -1.20 5.92
CA SER A 48 7.80 -0.81 6.80
C SER A 48 9.11 -1.31 6.18
N VAL A 49 9.65 -0.57 5.21
CA VAL A 49 10.89 -0.87 4.47
C VAL A 49 12.14 -0.61 5.32
N GLN A 50 11.99 -0.27 6.61
CA GLN A 50 13.10 0.17 7.46
C GLN A 50 13.63 -0.90 8.42
N SER A 51 12.96 -2.04 8.54
CA SER A 51 13.53 -3.22 9.19
C SER A 51 13.90 -4.22 8.10
N ARG A 52 15.19 -4.31 7.76
CA ARG A 52 15.76 -5.37 6.89
C ARG A 52 15.54 -6.79 7.45
N ASP A 53 14.94 -6.89 8.64
CA ASP A 53 14.67 -8.14 9.36
C ASP A 53 13.22 -8.62 9.25
N PHE A 54 12.35 -7.94 8.48
CA PHE A 54 10.95 -8.35 8.33
C PHE A 54 10.79 -9.43 7.26
N LYS A 55 11.08 -10.68 7.65
CA LYS A 55 10.78 -11.87 6.85
C LYS A 55 9.27 -11.99 6.65
N THR A 56 8.79 -11.56 5.49
CA THR A 56 7.38 -11.73 5.09
C THR A 56 7.29 -12.59 3.86
N LYS A 57 6.30 -13.48 3.86
CA LYS A 57 5.95 -14.26 2.68
C LYS A 57 4.97 -13.53 1.75
N LYS A 58 4.48 -12.36 2.16
CA LYS A 58 3.42 -11.60 1.49
C LYS A 58 3.98 -10.33 0.86
N ILE A 59 3.73 -10.15 -0.43
CA ILE A 59 4.03 -8.93 -1.19
C ILE A 59 2.76 -8.16 -1.53
N PHE A 60 2.88 -6.84 -1.56
CA PHE A 60 1.85 -5.93 -2.08
C PHE A 60 2.13 -5.66 -3.57
N VAL A 61 1.11 -5.81 -4.41
CA VAL A 61 1.16 -5.52 -5.85
C VAL A 61 0.15 -4.40 -6.13
N GLY A 62 0.65 -3.18 -6.35
CA GLY A 62 -0.18 -2.02 -6.74
C GLY A 62 -0.09 -1.72 -8.24
N GLY A 63 -0.99 -0.88 -8.75
CA GLY A 63 -0.98 -0.46 -10.16
C GLY A 63 -1.56 -1.50 -11.11
N VAL A 64 -2.36 -2.43 -10.58
CA VAL A 64 -2.96 -3.51 -11.35
C VAL A 64 -4.17 -2.96 -12.11
N PRO A 65 -4.28 -3.19 -13.43
CA PRO A 65 -5.48 -2.86 -14.19
C PRO A 65 -6.74 -3.44 -13.56
N THR A 66 -7.82 -2.67 -13.51
CA THR A 66 -9.08 -3.11 -12.87
C THR A 66 -9.79 -4.21 -13.65
N THR A 67 -9.38 -4.44 -14.90
CA THR A 67 -9.82 -5.52 -15.79
C THR A 67 -9.03 -6.81 -15.61
N ILE A 68 -8.01 -6.85 -14.75
CA ILE A 68 -7.17 -8.03 -14.61
C ILE A 68 -7.95 -9.18 -13.95
N ALA A 69 -7.87 -10.36 -14.56
CA ALA A 69 -8.40 -11.59 -13.98
C ALA A 69 -7.49 -12.08 -12.83
N LYS A 70 -8.09 -12.78 -11.85
CA LYS A 70 -7.40 -13.36 -10.67
C LYS A 70 -6.16 -14.18 -11.05
N ASP A 71 -6.22 -14.90 -12.18
CA ASP A 71 -5.14 -15.77 -12.66
C ASP A 71 -3.85 -15.04 -13.08
N ASN A 72 -3.86 -13.73 -13.31
CA ASN A 72 -2.63 -13.02 -13.66
C ASN A 72 -1.64 -12.97 -12.49
N PHE A 73 -2.10 -13.04 -11.25
CA PHE A 73 -1.23 -13.13 -10.08
C PHE A 73 -0.53 -14.50 -9.99
N ARG A 74 -1.08 -15.54 -10.64
CA ARG A 74 -0.44 -16.85 -10.74
C ARG A 74 0.83 -16.83 -11.59
N LYS A 75 0.97 -15.88 -12.53
CA LYS A 75 2.20 -15.69 -13.33
C LYS A 75 3.43 -15.33 -12.48
N PHE A 76 3.24 -14.88 -11.24
CA PHE A 76 4.32 -14.64 -10.29
C PHE A 76 4.95 -15.95 -9.78
N SER A 77 4.39 -17.11 -10.12
CA SER A 77 5.00 -18.42 -9.84
C SER A 77 6.41 -18.59 -10.43
N LYS A 78 6.79 -17.77 -11.42
CA LYS A 78 8.15 -17.74 -11.98
C LYS A 78 9.22 -17.28 -10.99
N TYR A 79 8.84 -16.50 -9.97
CA TYR A 79 9.74 -16.01 -8.92
C TYR A 79 9.81 -16.98 -7.74
N GLY A 80 8.79 -17.81 -7.56
CA GLY A 80 8.74 -18.82 -6.52
C GLY A 80 7.34 -19.39 -6.35
N LYS A 81 7.21 -20.45 -5.55
CA LYS A 81 5.92 -21.11 -5.32
C LYS A 81 4.94 -20.16 -4.63
N VAL A 82 3.91 -19.73 -5.36
CA VAL A 82 2.78 -18.96 -4.83
C VAL A 82 1.87 -19.90 -4.04
N VAL A 83 1.65 -19.58 -2.75
CA VAL A 83 0.72 -20.28 -1.86
C VAL A 83 -0.68 -19.72 -2.01
N ASP A 84 -0.80 -18.39 -2.09
CA ASP A 84 -2.08 -17.72 -2.24
C ASP A 84 -1.93 -16.36 -2.93
N HIS A 85 -3.04 -15.83 -3.43
CA HIS A 85 -3.12 -14.53 -4.09
C HIS A 85 -4.51 -13.92 -3.86
N GLN A 86 -4.56 -12.61 -3.64
CA GLN A 86 -5.80 -11.90 -3.39
C GLN A 86 -5.79 -10.55 -4.09
N ILE A 87 -6.73 -10.32 -5.00
CA ILE A 87 -7.01 -8.98 -5.53
C ILE A 87 -8.00 -8.32 -4.58
N ILE A 88 -7.73 -7.07 -4.20
CA ILE A 88 -8.63 -6.32 -3.33
C ILE A 88 -9.70 -5.66 -4.21
N HIS A 89 -10.94 -6.04 -3.95
CA HIS A 89 -12.12 -5.46 -4.56
C HIS A 89 -12.84 -4.59 -3.55
N ASP A 90 -13.45 -3.53 -4.04
CA ASP A 90 -14.44 -2.77 -3.30
C ASP A 90 -15.66 -3.67 -3.05
N LEU A 91 -16.04 -3.86 -1.78
CA LEU A 91 -17.11 -4.78 -1.38
C LEU A 91 -18.50 -4.30 -1.81
N ALA A 92 -18.67 -3.00 -2.08
CA ALA A 92 -19.94 -2.43 -2.50
C ALA A 92 -20.15 -2.52 -4.01
N THR A 93 -19.09 -2.32 -4.79
CA THR A 93 -19.16 -2.28 -6.27
C THR A 93 -18.59 -3.52 -6.94
N ASN A 94 -17.96 -4.43 -6.17
CA ASN A 94 -17.13 -5.54 -6.64
C ASN A 94 -15.98 -5.11 -7.58
N HIS A 95 -15.72 -3.81 -7.67
CA HIS A 95 -14.73 -3.25 -8.57
C HIS A 95 -13.35 -3.39 -7.96
N SER A 96 -12.37 -3.85 -8.74
CA SER A 96 -10.99 -3.94 -8.25
C SER A 96 -10.49 -2.57 -7.81
N GLN A 97 -9.83 -2.51 -6.66
CA GLN A 97 -9.18 -1.29 -6.17
C GLN A 97 -7.82 -1.04 -6.86
N GLY A 98 -7.45 -1.88 -7.83
CA GLY A 98 -6.20 -1.75 -8.60
C GLY A 98 -4.96 -2.17 -7.80
N PHE A 99 -5.15 -3.00 -6.77
CA PHE A 99 -4.07 -3.62 -6.03
C PHE A 99 -4.47 -4.99 -5.49
N GLY A 100 -3.47 -5.78 -5.12
CA GLY A 100 -3.65 -7.07 -4.49
C GLY A 100 -2.42 -7.49 -3.70
N PHE A 101 -2.47 -8.70 -3.18
CA PHE A 101 -1.41 -9.34 -2.43
C PHE A 101 -1.10 -10.71 -3.01
N ILE A 102 0.18 -11.09 -2.95
CA ILE A 102 0.64 -12.43 -3.30
C ILE A 102 1.39 -12.98 -2.11
N ILE A 103 1.10 -14.23 -1.75
CA ILE A 103 1.73 -14.95 -0.66
C ILE A 103 2.54 -16.09 -1.27
N PHE A 104 3.85 -16.07 -1.04
CA PHE A 104 4.78 -17.12 -1.46
C PHE A 104 4.99 -18.15 -0.35
N ASN A 105 5.55 -19.30 -0.72
CA ASN A 105 5.91 -20.34 0.24
C ASN A 105 7.16 -19.97 1.05
N SER A 106 8.06 -19.19 0.44
CA SER A 106 9.35 -18.80 1.00
C SER A 106 9.46 -17.29 1.12
N GLU A 107 9.98 -16.82 2.25
CA GLU A 107 10.36 -15.44 2.51
C GLU A 107 11.54 -15.00 1.64
N GLN A 108 12.45 -15.91 1.28
CA GLN A 108 13.60 -15.61 0.42
C GLN A 108 13.15 -15.08 -0.95
N VAL A 109 12.05 -15.62 -1.48
CA VAL A 109 11.47 -15.14 -2.75
C VAL A 109 11.03 -13.69 -2.62
N VAL A 110 10.49 -13.32 -1.46
CA VAL A 110 10.06 -11.95 -1.19
C VAL A 110 11.26 -11.04 -0.98
N ASP A 111 12.26 -11.47 -0.22
CA ASP A 111 13.51 -10.72 -0.03
C ASP A 111 14.20 -10.47 -1.36
N ASP A 112 14.33 -11.49 -2.22
CA ASP A 112 14.88 -11.38 -3.57
C ASP A 112 14.06 -10.40 -4.43
N MET A 113 12.73 -10.44 -4.37
CA MET A 113 11.86 -9.51 -5.10
C MET A 113 11.91 -8.08 -4.56
N LEU A 114 12.12 -7.88 -3.25
CA LEU A 114 12.26 -6.56 -2.63
C LEU A 114 13.63 -5.94 -2.92
N VAL A 115 14.68 -6.77 -3.02
CA VAL A 115 16.04 -6.34 -3.41
C VAL A 115 16.10 -6.01 -4.89
N THR A 116 15.38 -6.75 -5.75
CA THR A 116 15.34 -6.55 -7.21
C THR A 116 14.52 -5.32 -7.61
N ARG A 117 14.72 -4.16 -6.97
CA ARG A 117 14.03 -2.88 -7.28
C ARG A 117 13.84 -2.71 -8.79
N VAL A 118 12.60 -2.91 -9.26
CA VAL A 118 12.17 -2.49 -10.59
C VAL A 118 12.03 -0.98 -10.50
N ILE A 119 12.98 -0.30 -11.14
CA ILE A 119 13.02 1.15 -11.36
C ILE A 119 11.93 1.51 -12.37
#